data_AF-W9Z2L4-F1
#
_entry.id   AF-W9Z2L4-F1
#
_cell.length_a   1.000
_cell.length_b   1.000
_cell.length_c   1.000
_cell.angle_alpha   90.00
_cell.angle_beta   90.00
_cell.angle_gamma   90.00
#
_symmetry.space_group_name_H-M   'P 1'
#
loop_
_entity.id
_entity.type
_entity.pdbx_description
1 polymer ?
#
loop_
_entity_poly.entity_id
_entity_poly.type
_entity_poly.pdbx_seq_one_letter_code
_entity_poly.pdbx_strand_id
1 'polypeptide(L)'
;MKRPFESTQTDHVAVAGTSETTPWLQHTRWAELFRNRSLEIIAATVKQPALQLSRNYLLGRWQGFPLWSSAETEAQLQIILHGLDLMFDRARATLDRTP
;
A
#
# COMPACT_ATOMS: atom_id res chain seq x y z
N MET A 1 -14.64 -40.65 -11.15
CA MET A 1 -15.56 -40.04 -10.15
C MET A 1 -14.74 -39.70 -8.91
N LYS A 2 -14.33 -38.43 -8.73
CA LYS A 2 -13.62 -37.98 -7.53
C LYS A 2 -14.52 -37.01 -6.76
N ARG A 3 -14.63 -37.25 -5.46
CA ARG A 3 -15.49 -36.52 -4.51
C ARG A 3 -15.14 -35.02 -4.53
N PRO A 4 -16.11 -34.10 -4.49
CA PRO A 4 -15.82 -32.70 -4.25
C PRO A 4 -15.30 -32.56 -2.81
N PHE A 5 -14.16 -31.90 -2.65
CA PHE A 5 -13.77 -31.37 -1.35
C PHE A 5 -14.72 -30.21 -1.05
N GLU A 6 -15.72 -30.44 -0.21
CA GLU A 6 -16.37 -29.36 0.51
C GLU A 6 -15.32 -28.80 1.48
N SER A 7 -14.59 -27.78 1.03
CA SER A 7 -13.88 -26.90 1.94
C SER A 7 -14.93 -26.09 2.67
N THR A 8 -15.35 -26.56 3.84
CA THR A 8 -15.94 -25.71 4.87
C THR A 8 -14.85 -24.74 5.32
N GLN A 9 -14.51 -23.77 4.46
CA GLN A 9 -13.77 -22.60 4.87
C GLN A 9 -14.78 -21.74 5.61
N THR A 10 -14.89 -21.98 6.90
CA THR A 10 -15.47 -21.02 7.83
C THR A 10 -14.80 -19.70 7.55
N ASP A 11 -15.58 -18.79 6.97
CA ASP A 11 -15.30 -17.37 6.85
C ASP A 11 -15.20 -16.83 8.28
N HIS A 12 -14.10 -17.14 8.96
CA HIS A 12 -13.59 -16.29 10.01
C HIS A 12 -13.06 -15.05 9.30
N VAL A 13 -14.00 -14.23 8.80
CA VAL A 13 -13.83 -12.80 8.78
C VAL A 13 -13.60 -12.46 10.24
N ALA A 14 -12.35 -12.54 10.68
CA ALA A 14 -11.93 -11.89 11.89
C ALA A 14 -12.45 -10.48 11.72
N VAL A 15 -13.44 -10.13 12.53
CA VAL A 15 -13.78 -8.74 12.81
C VAL A 15 -12.54 -8.21 13.52
N ALA A 16 -11.47 -7.98 12.75
CA ALA A 16 -10.48 -6.99 13.08
C ALA A 16 -11.29 -5.71 13.05
N GLY A 17 -11.93 -5.41 14.19
CA GLY A 17 -12.65 -4.17 14.38
C GLY A 17 -11.73 -3.08 13.85
N THR A 18 -12.28 -2.19 13.05
CA THR A 18 -11.65 -0.97 12.57
C THR A 18 -11.28 -0.11 13.78
N SER A 19 -10.29 -0.57 14.52
CA SER A 19 -9.80 0.01 15.74
C SER A 19 -8.49 0.64 15.35
N GLU A 20 -8.38 1.94 15.60
CA GLU A 20 -7.15 2.71 15.42
C GLU A 20 -6.01 2.24 16.35
N THR A 21 -6.23 1.13 17.07
CA THR A 21 -5.33 0.50 18.03
C THR A 21 -4.50 -0.63 17.46
N THR A 22 -4.60 -0.94 16.16
CA THR A 22 -3.68 -1.94 15.57
C THR A 22 -2.23 -1.48 15.76
N PRO A 23 -1.27 -2.40 15.98
CA PRO A 23 0.13 -2.03 16.22
C PRO A 23 0.73 -1.14 15.12
N TRP A 24 0.34 -1.36 13.86
CA TRP A 24 0.77 -0.52 12.73
C TRP A 24 0.22 0.91 12.83
N LEU A 25 -1.09 1.06 13.06
CA LEU A 25 -1.71 2.40 13.17
C LEU A 25 -1.20 3.16 14.39
N GLN A 26 -0.89 2.48 15.49
CA GLN A 26 -0.24 3.05 16.66
C GLN A 26 1.20 3.47 16.35
N HIS A 27 1.97 2.60 15.70
CA HIS A 27 3.36 2.88 15.32
C HIS A 27 3.47 4.10 14.42
N THR A 28 2.57 4.24 13.43
CA THR A 28 2.55 5.41 12.54
C THR A 28 1.82 6.62 13.13
N ARG A 29 1.22 6.51 14.32
CA ARG A 29 0.33 7.52 14.92
C ARG A 29 -0.77 7.98 13.96
N TRP A 30 -1.35 7.03 13.22
CA TRP A 30 -2.24 7.29 12.08
C TRP A 30 -3.41 8.23 12.45
N ALA A 31 -4.10 7.93 13.56
CA ALA A 31 -5.24 8.71 14.04
C ALA A 31 -4.89 10.17 14.34
N GLU A 32 -3.65 10.46 14.72
CA GLU A 32 -3.19 11.81 15.03
C GLU A 32 -2.74 12.55 13.77
N LEU A 33 -2.01 11.87 12.88
CA LEU A 33 -1.54 12.45 11.61
C LEU A 33 -2.71 12.86 10.71
N PHE A 34 -3.77 12.04 10.66
CA PHE A 34 -4.90 12.24 9.77
C PHE A 34 -6.14 12.81 10.46
N ARG A 35 -6.03 13.18 11.75
CA ARG A 35 -7.13 13.86 12.46
C ARG A 35 -7.51 15.13 11.73
N ASN A 36 -8.81 15.28 11.45
CA ASN A 36 -9.37 16.45 10.77
C ASN A 36 -8.74 16.73 9.39
N ARG A 37 -8.13 15.72 8.75
CA ARG A 37 -7.62 15.82 7.39
C ARG A 37 -8.66 15.34 6.39
N SER A 38 -8.67 15.94 5.20
CA SER A 38 -9.62 15.57 4.16
C SER A 38 -9.29 14.17 3.64
N LEU A 39 -10.28 13.27 3.67
CA LEU A 39 -10.20 11.95 3.05
C LEU A 39 -9.88 12.03 1.55
N GLU A 40 -10.35 13.06 0.85
CA GLU A 40 -10.03 13.25 -0.57
C GLU A 40 -8.55 13.50 -0.79
N ILE A 41 -7.89 14.27 0.09
CA ILE A 41 -6.45 14.51 0.03
C ILE A 41 -5.72 13.19 0.30
N ILE A 42 -6.10 12.46 1.35
CA ILE A 42 -5.47 11.18 1.71
C ILE A 42 -5.63 10.16 0.57
N ALA A 43 -6.83 10.06 -0.01
CA ALA A 43 -7.09 9.16 -1.13
C ALA A 43 -6.27 9.53 -2.37
N ALA A 44 -6.08 10.83 -2.64
CA ALA A 44 -5.25 11.29 -3.75
C ALA A 44 -3.77 10.88 -3.61
N THR A 45 -3.26 10.69 -2.40
CA THR A 45 -1.86 10.25 -2.17
C THR A 45 -1.64 8.75 -2.36
N VAL A 46 -2.69 7.94 -2.59
CA VAL A 46 -2.58 6.47 -2.74
C VAL A 46 -2.25 6.05 -4.18
N LYS A 47 -1.85 6.99 -5.04
CA LYS A 47 -1.42 6.66 -6.40
C LYS A 47 -0.10 5.89 -6.39
N GLN A 48 0.03 4.97 -7.33
CA GLN A 48 1.31 4.32 -7.56
C GLN A 48 2.37 5.38 -7.89
N PRO A 49 3.58 5.27 -7.31
CA PRO A 49 4.65 6.21 -7.56
C PRO A 49 4.95 6.32 -9.06
N ALA A 50 5.23 7.53 -9.54
CA ALA A 50 5.57 7.76 -10.92
C ALA A 50 7.03 7.42 -11.21
N LEU A 51 7.30 6.88 -12.40
CA LEU A 51 8.66 6.66 -12.89
C LEU A 51 9.32 7.97 -13.39
N GLN A 52 8.63 9.10 -13.29
CA GLN A 52 9.06 10.38 -13.88
C GLN A 52 10.07 11.08 -12.97
N LEU A 53 11.35 11.01 -13.35
CA LEU A 53 12.49 11.53 -12.58
C LEU A 53 12.63 13.06 -12.59
N SER A 54 11.99 13.79 -13.50
CA SER A 54 12.30 15.21 -13.76
C SER A 54 11.15 16.20 -13.54
N ARG A 55 9.96 15.72 -13.17
CA ARG A 55 8.79 16.59 -12.96
C ARG A 55 8.03 16.15 -11.71
N ASN A 56 7.43 17.13 -11.02
CA ASN A 56 6.50 16.86 -9.96
C ASN A 56 5.31 16.04 -10.49
N TYR A 57 4.90 15.03 -9.72
CA TYR A 57 3.85 14.11 -10.10
C TYR A 57 2.49 14.61 -9.63
N LEU A 58 1.52 14.68 -10.55
CA LEU A 58 0.16 15.13 -10.24
C LEU A 58 -0.62 14.00 -9.54
N LEU A 59 -0.73 14.12 -8.22
CA LEU A 59 -1.51 13.20 -7.39
C LEU A 59 -3.01 13.35 -7.66
N GLY A 60 -3.49 14.57 -7.83
CA GLY A 60 -4.90 14.82 -8.12
C GLY A 60 -5.26 16.28 -7.98
N ARG A 61 -6.53 16.54 -7.67
CA ARG A 61 -7.03 17.87 -7.36
C ARG A 61 -7.83 17.83 -6.07
N TRP A 62 -7.70 18.88 -5.26
CA TRP A 62 -8.50 19.10 -4.06
C TRP A 62 -9.06 20.51 -4.09
N GLN A 63 -10.39 20.64 -4.04
CA GLN A 63 -11.09 21.94 -4.16
C GLN A 63 -10.63 22.78 -5.36
N GLY A 64 -10.30 22.13 -6.48
CA GLY A 64 -9.80 22.78 -7.69
C GLY A 64 -8.28 23.01 -7.74
N PHE A 65 -7.58 22.91 -6.61
CA PHE A 65 -6.13 23.06 -6.52
C PHE A 65 -5.41 21.75 -6.85
N PRO A 66 -4.34 21.77 -7.66
CA PRO A 66 -3.58 20.57 -7.97
C PRO A 66 -2.73 20.13 -6.77
N LEU A 67 -2.77 18.83 -6.47
CA LEU A 67 -1.92 18.18 -5.47
C LEU A 67 -0.72 17.56 -6.18
N TRP A 68 0.48 17.93 -5.75
CA TRP A 68 1.73 17.49 -6.37
C TRP A 68 2.58 16.70 -5.38
N SER A 69 3.23 15.66 -5.88
CA SER A 69 4.35 15.00 -5.24
C SER A 69 5.65 15.46 -5.89
N SER A 70 6.72 15.58 -5.10
CA SER A 70 8.02 16.00 -5.63
C SER A 70 8.68 14.88 -6.42
N ALA A 71 9.47 15.21 -7.44
CA ALA A 71 10.23 14.20 -8.19
C ALA A 71 11.18 13.37 -7.28
N GLU A 72 11.75 14.00 -6.25
CA GLU A 72 12.59 13.33 -5.26
C GLU A 72 11.82 12.30 -4.44
N THR A 73 10.63 12.66 -3.94
CA THR A 73 9.75 11.74 -3.20
C THR A 73 9.34 10.56 -4.07
N GLU A 74 8.97 10.80 -5.32
CA GLU A 74 8.60 9.74 -6.27
C GLU A 74 9.77 8.79 -6.55
N ALA A 75 10.98 9.32 -6.74
CA ALA A 75 12.18 8.52 -6.92
C ALA A 75 12.48 7.64 -5.70
N GLN A 76 12.34 8.17 -4.48
CA GLN A 76 12.52 7.41 -3.24
C GLN A 76 11.48 6.29 -3.11
N LEU A 77 10.21 6.58 -3.40
CA LEU A 77 9.14 5.58 -3.36
C LEU A 77 9.37 4.45 -4.39
N GLN A 78 9.86 4.78 -5.59
CA GLN A 78 10.24 3.80 -6.60
C GLN A 78 11.35 2.87 -6.13
N ILE A 79 12.39 3.39 -5.46
CA ILE A 79 13.47 2.58 -4.89
C ILE A 79 12.91 1.58 -3.86
N ILE A 80 11.99 2.02 -3.00
CA ILE A 80 11.37 1.16 -1.98
C ILE A 80 10.54 0.05 -2.64
N LEU A 81 9.71 0.39 -3.64
CA LEU A 81 8.91 -0.61 -4.37
C LEU A 81 9.81 -1.63 -5.08
N HIS A 82 10.87 -1.18 -5.73
CA HIS A 82 11.83 -2.09 -6.36
C HIS A 82 12.50 -3.03 -5.35
N GLY A 83 12.80 -2.54 -4.15
CA GLY A 83 13.30 -3.37 -3.05
C GLY A 83 12.31 -4.46 -2.61
N LEU A 84 11.01 -4.14 -2.59
CA LEU A 84 9.94 -5.11 -2.29
C LEU A 84 9.85 -6.18 -3.39
N ASP A 85 9.83 -5.77 -4.66
CA ASP A 85 9.80 -6.68 -5.80
C ASP A 85 11.00 -7.65 -5.77
N LEU A 86 12.20 -7.12 -5.52
CA LEU A 86 13.41 -7.94 -5.39
C LEU A 86 13.30 -8.97 -4.25
N MET A 87 12.67 -8.62 -3.12
CA MET A 87 12.47 -9.58 -2.04
C MET A 87 11.53 -10.73 -2.44
N PHE A 88 10.47 -10.43 -3.20
CA PHE A 88 9.56 -11.46 -3.74
C PHE A 88 10.25 -12.32 -4.78
N ASP A 89 10.98 -11.72 -5.71
CA ASP A 89 11.76 -12.44 -6.72
C ASP A 89 12.77 -13.38 -6.07
N ARG A 90 13.47 -12.92 -5.03
CA ARG A 90 14.38 -13.76 -4.25
C ARG A 90 13.65 -14.92 -3.58
N ALA A 91 12.50 -14.69 -2.97
CA ALA A 91 11.71 -15.74 -2.33
C ALA A 91 11.28 -16.80 -3.36
N ARG A 92 10.76 -16.35 -4.51
CA ARG A 92 10.37 -17.23 -5.62
C ARG A 92 11.56 -18.06 -6.14
N ALA A 93 12.68 -17.39 -6.43
CA ALA A 93 13.90 -18.07 -6.89
C ALA A 93 14.44 -19.08 -5.87
N THR A 94 14.19 -18.89 -4.58
CA THR A 94 14.58 -19.82 -3.52
C THR A 94 13.66 -21.04 -3.51
N LEU A 95 12.34 -20.84 -3.63
CA LEU A 95 11.36 -21.93 -3.74
C LEU A 95 11.61 -22.77 -5.00
N ASP A 96 11.86 -22.14 -6.14
CA ASP A 96 12.14 -22.85 -7.40
C ASP A 96 13.40 -23.74 -7.33
N ARG A 97 14.31 -23.48 -6.38
CA ARG A 97 15.57 -24.21 -6.16
C ARG A 97 15.54 -25.18 -4.99
N THR A 98 14.46 -25.21 -4.21
CA THR A 98 14.35 -26.03 -3.00
C THR A 98 13.20 -27.03 -3.17
N PRO A 99 13.44 -28.35 -3.07
CA PRO A 99 12.42 -29.37 -3.27
C PRO A 99 11.32 -29.36 -2.21
#